data_AF-A0A399I2F2-F1
#
_entry.id   AF-A0A399I2F2-F1
#
_cell.length_a   1.000
_cell.length_b   1.000
_cell.length_c   1.000
_cell.angle_alpha   90.00
_cell.angle_beta   90.00
_cell.angle_gamma   90.00
#
_symmetry.space_group_name_H-M   'P 1'
#
loop_
_entity.id
_entity.type
_entity.pdbx_description
1 polymer ?
#
loop_
_entity_poly.entity_id
_entity_poly.type
_entity_poly.pdbx_seq_one_letter_code
_entity_poly.pdbx_strand_id
1 'polypeptide(L)'
;MTSNFKINFHHFRDALGLNNTISIVVAAMLLITTNCFAATDGAYTLSEVTGVWDGTSADATAPVTAEYNYVYGDDTTMTYTLPWIFFFYGHGYNQIVIDTNGAIWFDSDTSAHDFNLATPNRGLVLAPWNYDLSSTYEGGVFVQHKSNPERVVIEWRTETYSDEGDGLLNIFEAVIFLGGVVRFDYQSFTAVNPGDSGSGISKDDGSYYLSSTTNYGNSYSLAGHSFSFTPSGPSTTAPLSVDINGTGTGSVTTTPVGLACNASCSLDFPLGTPVTLHPSASQYSSFTGWNGGGCSGLDDCVLTLTANTLVSATFTFNAANSVKIDGVTGYYPTLQGAYDVAPDGAVMKLWATDYSESLNCARPITVTLQGGYDENYTTQSGMTVLKGALTISNGIVIVNGLSVR
;
A
#
# COMPACT_ATOMS: atom_id res chain seq x y z
N MET A 1 -44.76 -35.27 -31.39
CA MET A 1 -44.79 -35.02 -32.84
C MET A 1 -45.01 -33.54 -33.04
N THR A 2 -44.00 -32.88 -33.57
CA THR A 2 -43.90 -31.44 -33.87
C THR A 2 -44.76 -31.09 -35.08
N SER A 3 -45.53 -30.00 -35.00
CA SER A 3 -46.20 -29.39 -36.17
C SER A 3 -45.52 -28.07 -36.51
N ASN A 4 -44.87 -28.05 -37.67
CA ASN A 4 -44.17 -26.91 -38.26
C ASN A 4 -45.16 -25.88 -38.81
N PHE A 5 -44.97 -24.60 -38.47
CA PHE A 5 -45.53 -23.48 -39.24
C PHE A 5 -44.42 -22.88 -40.12
N LYS A 6 -44.60 -22.97 -41.44
CA LYS A 6 -43.74 -22.32 -42.45
C LYS A 6 -44.28 -20.92 -42.74
N ILE A 7 -43.43 -19.89 -42.71
CA ILE A 7 -43.73 -18.56 -43.27
C ILE A 7 -42.87 -18.38 -44.53
N ASN A 8 -43.52 -18.12 -45.65
CA ASN A 8 -42.92 -17.88 -46.96
C ASN A 8 -42.40 -16.44 -47.08
N PHE A 9 -41.09 -16.27 -47.27
CA PHE A 9 -40.46 -14.99 -47.60
C PHE A 9 -40.33 -14.83 -49.12
N HIS A 10 -41.35 -14.30 -49.76
CA HIS A 10 -41.22 -13.68 -51.09
C HIS A 10 -42.14 -12.48 -51.14
N HIS A 11 -41.62 -11.30 -50.75
CA HIS A 11 -41.99 -9.96 -51.24
C HIS A 11 -41.31 -8.90 -50.38
N PHE A 12 -39.98 -8.78 -50.43
CA PHE A 12 -39.24 -7.63 -49.89
C PHE A 12 -37.90 -7.44 -50.63
N ARG A 13 -37.88 -7.67 -51.96
CA ARG A 13 -36.67 -7.55 -52.78
C ARG A 13 -36.53 -6.24 -53.56
N ASP A 14 -37.50 -5.33 -53.48
CA ASP A 14 -37.53 -4.13 -54.35
C ASP A 14 -37.40 -2.78 -53.63
N ALA A 15 -37.04 -2.74 -52.34
CA ALA A 15 -36.97 -1.47 -51.58
C ALA A 15 -35.56 -0.92 -51.32
N LEU A 16 -34.48 -1.66 -51.59
CA LEU A 16 -33.11 -1.22 -51.26
C LEU A 16 -32.16 -1.63 -52.39
N GLY A 17 -31.98 -0.74 -53.35
CA GLY A 17 -31.05 -0.91 -54.48
C GLY A 17 -29.59 -0.98 -54.03
N LEU A 18 -29.15 -2.15 -53.57
CA LEU A 18 -27.76 -2.44 -53.23
C LEU A 18 -27.24 -3.56 -54.13
N ASN A 19 -26.31 -3.19 -55.02
CA ASN A 19 -25.60 -4.13 -55.88
C ASN A 19 -24.69 -5.03 -55.04
N ASN A 20 -24.67 -6.31 -55.44
CA ASN A 20 -23.81 -7.37 -54.95
C ASN A 20 -22.34 -6.96 -54.91
N THR A 21 -21.72 -6.95 -53.73
CA THR A 21 -20.50 -7.70 -53.39
C THR A 21 -20.07 -7.39 -51.96
N ILE A 22 -19.64 -8.45 -51.24
CA ILE A 22 -18.83 -8.48 -50.00
C ILE A 22 -19.53 -9.09 -48.77
N SER A 23 -19.21 -10.38 -48.61
CA SER A 23 -18.88 -11.11 -47.38
C SER A 23 -19.94 -11.38 -46.31
N ILE A 24 -20.36 -12.65 -46.34
CA ILE A 24 -20.71 -13.53 -45.23
C ILE A 24 -20.12 -13.07 -43.89
N VAL A 25 -20.99 -12.70 -42.94
CA VAL A 25 -20.71 -12.84 -41.51
C VAL A 25 -21.86 -13.63 -40.90
N VAL A 26 -21.50 -14.82 -40.43
CA VAL A 26 -22.36 -15.73 -39.68
C VAL A 26 -22.84 -15.01 -38.42
N ALA A 27 -24.15 -14.86 -38.29
CA ALA A 27 -24.78 -14.40 -37.05
C ALA A 27 -24.58 -15.47 -35.96
N ALA A 28 -23.51 -15.34 -35.19
CA ALA A 28 -23.46 -15.92 -33.86
C ALA A 28 -24.51 -15.18 -33.01
N MET A 29 -25.52 -15.90 -32.55
CA MET A 29 -26.32 -15.48 -31.39
C MET A 29 -25.35 -15.40 -30.21
N LEU A 30 -24.74 -14.24 -30.03
CA LEU A 30 -24.02 -13.88 -28.83
C LEU A 30 -25.11 -13.72 -27.75
N LEU A 31 -25.08 -14.58 -26.73
CA LEU A 31 -25.66 -14.21 -25.44
C LEU A 31 -24.98 -12.89 -25.06
N ILE A 32 -25.69 -11.79 -25.24
CA ILE A 32 -25.34 -10.54 -24.58
C ILE A 32 -25.68 -10.79 -23.12
N THR A 33 -24.72 -11.30 -22.35
CA THR A 33 -24.67 -10.95 -20.94
C THR A 33 -24.73 -9.43 -20.94
N THR A 34 -25.78 -8.87 -20.35
CA THR A 34 -25.85 -7.44 -20.05
C THR A 34 -24.63 -7.14 -19.19
N ASN A 35 -23.53 -6.76 -19.81
CA ASN A 35 -22.49 -6.00 -19.14
C ASN A 35 -23.22 -4.74 -18.69
N CYS A 36 -23.58 -4.69 -17.41
CA CYS A 36 -24.11 -3.48 -16.81
C CYS A 36 -23.04 -2.41 -17.09
N PHE A 37 -23.37 -1.41 -17.89
CA PHE A 37 -22.46 -0.30 -18.10
C PHE A 37 -22.24 0.33 -16.72
N ALA A 38 -20.98 0.49 -16.32
CA ALA A 38 -20.66 1.15 -15.07
C ALA A 38 -21.25 2.57 -15.09
N ALA A 39 -21.94 2.96 -14.02
CA ALA A 39 -22.51 4.30 -13.89
C ALA A 39 -21.38 5.30 -13.64
N THR A 40 -21.49 6.53 -14.12
CA THR A 40 -20.48 7.56 -13.89
C THR A 40 -21.11 8.94 -13.79
N ASP A 41 -20.58 9.78 -12.90
CA ASP A 41 -20.89 11.20 -12.80
C ASP A 41 -19.83 12.07 -13.49
N GLY A 42 -18.87 11.44 -14.19
CA GLY A 42 -17.74 12.08 -14.85
C GLY A 42 -16.48 12.19 -13.97
N ALA A 43 -16.61 12.16 -12.64
CA ALA A 43 -15.48 12.20 -11.70
C ALA A 43 -15.21 10.83 -11.06
N TYR A 44 -16.25 10.01 -10.89
CA TYR A 44 -16.18 8.63 -10.44
C TYR A 44 -16.93 7.71 -11.40
N THR A 45 -16.54 6.44 -11.37
CA THR A 45 -17.23 5.33 -12.02
C THR A 45 -17.64 4.31 -10.95
N LEU A 46 -18.93 3.96 -10.92
CA LEU A 46 -19.53 2.99 -10.02
C LEU A 46 -19.71 1.65 -10.75
N SER A 47 -19.11 0.59 -10.19
CA SER A 47 -19.24 -0.78 -10.67
C SER A 47 -19.34 -1.77 -9.52
N GLU A 48 -20.17 -2.79 -9.67
CA GLU A 48 -20.08 -3.98 -8.82
C GLU A 48 -18.72 -4.68 -9.04
N VAL A 49 -18.10 -5.12 -7.94
CA VAL A 49 -16.80 -5.82 -7.92
C VAL A 49 -16.91 -7.13 -7.14
N THR A 50 -15.91 -7.99 -7.26
CA THR A 50 -15.88 -9.23 -6.48
C THR A 50 -15.82 -8.92 -4.99
N GLY A 51 -16.72 -9.55 -4.23
CA GLY A 51 -16.88 -9.31 -2.81
C GLY A 51 -15.65 -9.67 -1.99
N VAL A 52 -15.11 -8.68 -1.28
CA VAL A 52 -14.03 -8.85 -0.30
C VAL A 52 -14.47 -8.11 0.96
N TRP A 53 -14.67 -8.84 2.05
CA TRP A 53 -14.94 -8.25 3.36
C TRP A 53 -13.61 -7.93 4.04
N ASP A 54 -13.40 -6.66 4.36
CA ASP A 54 -12.22 -6.22 5.08
C ASP A 54 -12.43 -6.28 6.60
N GLY A 55 -13.55 -5.73 7.08
CA GLY A 55 -13.95 -5.65 8.48
C GLY A 55 -12.97 -4.88 9.37
N THR A 56 -13.34 -4.75 10.63
CA THR A 56 -12.50 -4.19 11.71
C THR A 56 -12.40 -5.18 12.86
N SER A 57 -11.67 -4.81 13.92
CA SER A 57 -11.73 -5.53 15.20
C SER A 57 -13.12 -5.52 15.84
N ALA A 58 -13.97 -4.54 15.49
CA ALA A 58 -15.36 -4.39 15.96
C ALA A 58 -15.55 -4.58 17.47
N ASP A 59 -14.66 -3.97 18.25
CA ASP A 59 -14.60 -4.05 19.70
C ASP A 59 -14.70 -2.65 20.30
N ALA A 60 -15.87 -2.32 20.86
CA ALA A 60 -16.14 -1.05 21.54
C ALA A 60 -15.48 -0.96 22.93
N THR A 61 -14.75 -1.99 23.36
CA THR A 61 -13.97 -2.00 24.61
C THR A 61 -12.47 -1.85 24.37
N ALA A 62 -12.03 -1.96 23.11
CA ALA A 62 -10.64 -1.79 22.75
C ALA A 62 -10.19 -0.33 22.98
N PRO A 63 -8.91 -0.11 23.36
CA PRO A 63 -8.38 1.23 23.51
C PRO A 63 -8.36 1.95 22.16
N VAL A 64 -8.79 3.21 22.16
CA VAL A 64 -8.65 4.09 20.99
C VAL A 64 -7.17 4.37 20.72
N THR A 65 -6.79 4.29 19.46
CA THR A 65 -5.44 4.55 18.96
C THR A 65 -5.51 5.42 17.70
N ALA A 66 -4.36 5.79 17.14
CA ALA A 66 -4.32 6.42 15.81
C ALA A 66 -4.84 5.50 14.70
N GLU A 67 -4.75 4.17 14.90
CA GLU A 67 -5.07 3.15 13.90
C GLU A 67 -6.47 2.56 14.07
N TYR A 68 -7.12 2.83 15.20
CA TYR A 68 -8.42 2.26 15.55
C TYR A 68 -9.20 3.20 16.44
N ASN A 69 -10.42 3.49 16.07
CA ASN A 69 -11.34 4.31 16.85
C ASN A 69 -12.78 3.81 16.62
N TYR A 70 -13.70 4.21 17.48
CA TYR A 70 -15.11 3.82 17.37
C TYR A 70 -16.03 4.90 17.93
N VAL A 71 -17.30 4.83 17.54
CA VAL A 71 -18.38 5.62 18.11
C VAL A 71 -19.61 4.74 18.30
N TYR A 72 -20.40 5.12 19.31
CA TYR A 72 -21.59 4.41 19.73
C TYR A 72 -22.70 5.42 20.00
N GLY A 73 -23.94 4.97 19.80
CA GLY A 73 -25.14 5.73 20.05
C GLY A 73 -25.93 5.99 18.78
N ASP A 74 -26.85 6.93 18.92
CA ASP A 74 -27.73 7.41 17.86
C ASP A 74 -27.37 8.86 17.55
N ASP A 75 -27.53 9.27 16.29
CA ASP A 75 -27.21 10.60 15.78
C ASP A 75 -25.84 11.16 16.22
N THR A 76 -24.86 10.28 16.37
CA THR A 76 -23.54 10.62 16.90
C THR A 76 -22.49 10.55 15.82
N THR A 77 -21.45 11.38 15.95
CA THR A 77 -20.33 11.43 15.00
C THR A 77 -19.00 11.20 15.69
N MET A 78 -18.02 10.79 14.90
CA MET A 78 -16.61 10.78 15.28
C MET A 78 -15.75 11.36 14.18
N THR A 79 -14.70 12.06 14.59
CA THR A 79 -13.69 12.56 13.67
C THR A 79 -12.50 11.61 13.64
N TYR A 80 -12.08 11.20 12.45
CA TYR A 80 -10.92 10.34 12.24
C TYR A 80 -9.89 11.01 11.33
N THR A 81 -8.64 11.11 11.80
CA THR A 81 -7.53 11.60 10.99
C THR A 81 -7.04 10.48 10.09
N LEU A 82 -7.07 10.71 8.78
CA LEU A 82 -6.59 9.76 7.80
C LEU A 82 -5.05 9.66 7.84
N PRO A 83 -4.46 8.47 7.61
CA PRO A 83 -3.00 8.32 7.58
C PRO A 83 -2.36 8.98 6.35
N TRP A 84 -3.17 9.39 5.38
CA TRP A 84 -2.78 10.08 4.15
C TRP A 84 -3.82 11.11 3.72
N ILE A 85 -3.46 11.95 2.73
CA ILE A 85 -4.42 12.85 2.08
C ILE A 85 -5.26 12.01 1.11
N PHE A 86 -6.53 11.79 1.45
CA PHE A 86 -7.50 11.16 0.56
C PHE A 86 -8.08 12.20 -0.40
N PHE A 87 -7.99 11.95 -1.70
CA PHE A 87 -8.57 12.81 -2.71
C PHE A 87 -9.98 12.35 -3.05
N PHE A 88 -10.95 13.22 -2.81
CA PHE A 88 -12.36 13.01 -3.13
C PHE A 88 -12.86 14.19 -3.95
N TYR A 89 -13.41 13.91 -5.13
CA TYR A 89 -13.83 14.93 -6.11
C TYR A 89 -12.79 16.04 -6.37
N GLY A 90 -11.50 15.67 -6.37
CA GLY A 90 -10.38 16.59 -6.65
C GLY A 90 -9.91 17.42 -5.45
N HIS A 91 -10.52 17.26 -4.28
CA HIS A 91 -10.13 17.93 -3.05
C HIS A 91 -9.44 16.92 -2.12
N GLY A 92 -8.34 17.35 -1.46
CA GLY A 92 -7.58 16.51 -0.55
C GLY A 92 -8.06 16.67 0.89
N TYR A 93 -8.29 15.54 1.57
CA TYR A 93 -8.78 15.47 2.94
C TYR A 93 -7.84 14.63 3.79
N ASN A 94 -7.41 15.14 4.94
CA ASN A 94 -6.63 14.40 5.94
C ASN A 94 -7.48 13.99 7.15
N GLN A 95 -8.78 14.22 7.08
CA GLN A 95 -9.73 13.96 8.14
C GLN A 95 -11.10 13.67 7.54
N ILE A 96 -11.84 12.77 8.18
CA ILE A 96 -13.22 12.44 7.87
C ILE A 96 -14.06 12.50 9.14
N VAL A 97 -15.35 12.78 8.99
CA VAL A 97 -16.34 12.66 10.06
C VAL A 97 -17.24 11.49 9.72
N ILE A 98 -17.29 10.50 10.60
CA ILE A 98 -18.08 9.28 10.43
C ILE A 98 -19.28 9.42 11.35
N ASP A 99 -20.49 9.22 10.83
CA ASP A 99 -21.72 9.22 11.63
C ASP A 99 -22.29 7.83 11.84
N THR A 100 -23.15 7.71 12.86
CA THR A 100 -23.85 6.46 13.18
C THR A 100 -24.94 6.09 12.17
N ASN A 101 -25.40 7.04 11.37
CA ASN A 101 -26.44 6.91 10.33
C ASN A 101 -25.92 6.41 8.97
N GLY A 102 -24.71 5.84 8.94
CA GLY A 102 -24.19 5.18 7.75
C GLY A 102 -23.56 6.13 6.74
N ALA A 103 -23.11 7.32 7.15
CA ALA A 103 -22.42 8.27 6.29
C ALA A 103 -21.05 8.73 6.81
N ILE A 104 -20.21 9.14 5.86
CA ILE A 104 -18.88 9.74 6.06
C ILE A 104 -18.86 11.09 5.37
N TRP A 105 -18.63 12.15 6.15
CA TRP A 105 -18.56 13.54 5.70
C TRP A 105 -17.12 14.04 5.63
N PHE A 106 -16.87 14.97 4.72
CA PHE A 106 -15.55 15.58 4.52
C PHE A 106 -15.48 17.06 4.90
N ASP A 107 -16.63 17.75 4.93
CA ASP A 107 -16.76 19.19 5.18
C ASP A 107 -17.94 19.53 6.12
N SER A 108 -18.56 18.52 6.70
CA SER A 108 -19.66 18.62 7.66
C SER A 108 -19.33 17.79 8.91
N ASP A 109 -19.73 18.29 10.09
CA ASP A 109 -19.54 17.62 11.39
C ASP A 109 -20.84 17.11 12.02
N THR A 110 -21.96 17.22 11.30
CA THR A 110 -23.30 16.83 11.78
C THR A 110 -23.72 15.45 11.28
N SER A 111 -24.47 14.73 12.12
CA SER A 111 -25.19 13.51 11.71
C SER A 111 -26.41 13.85 10.85
N ALA A 112 -26.74 12.97 9.89
CA ALA A 112 -27.99 13.03 9.15
C ALA A 112 -28.59 11.63 8.94
N HIS A 113 -29.84 11.45 9.34
CA HIS A 113 -30.61 10.21 9.18
C HIS A 113 -31.36 10.11 7.84
N ASP A 114 -31.50 11.23 7.11
CA ASP A 114 -31.98 11.25 5.74
C ASP A 114 -31.47 12.44 4.92
N PHE A 115 -31.10 12.19 3.67
CA PHE A 115 -30.79 13.23 2.71
C PHE A 115 -30.85 12.72 1.27
N ASN A 116 -30.88 13.65 0.32
CA ASN A 116 -30.85 13.34 -1.10
C ASN A 116 -29.48 13.70 -1.67
N LEU A 117 -28.75 12.72 -2.21
CA LEU A 117 -27.42 12.90 -2.83
C LEU A 117 -27.39 13.99 -3.92
N ALA A 118 -28.50 14.23 -4.61
CA ALA A 118 -28.60 15.22 -5.67
C ALA A 118 -28.90 16.65 -5.17
N THR A 119 -29.22 16.82 -3.89
CA THR A 119 -29.57 18.14 -3.32
C THR A 119 -28.38 18.71 -2.57
N PRO A 120 -27.90 19.92 -2.91
CA PRO A 120 -26.75 20.53 -2.26
C PRO A 120 -27.07 21.04 -0.84
N ASN A 121 -26.01 21.40 -0.10
CA ASN A 121 -25.98 21.98 1.26
C ASN A 121 -26.04 20.97 2.42
N ARG A 122 -25.62 19.72 2.23
CA ARG A 122 -25.41 18.75 3.31
C ARG A 122 -23.95 18.47 3.62
N GLY A 123 -23.08 18.70 2.64
CA GLY A 123 -21.67 18.35 2.67
C GLY A 123 -21.32 17.18 1.75
N LEU A 124 -20.05 17.12 1.36
CA LEU A 124 -19.47 16.02 0.60
C LEU A 124 -19.57 14.72 1.40
N VAL A 125 -20.03 13.65 0.75
CA VAL A 125 -20.42 12.42 1.48
C VAL A 125 -20.12 11.13 0.74
N LEU A 126 -19.70 10.12 1.52
CA LEU A 126 -19.86 8.69 1.21
C LEU A 126 -20.99 8.16 2.09
N ALA A 127 -22.03 7.59 1.50
CA ALA A 127 -23.18 7.06 2.22
C ALA A 127 -23.44 5.60 1.82
N PRO A 128 -22.70 4.63 2.38
CA PRO A 128 -22.96 3.20 2.17
C PRO A 128 -24.40 2.80 2.46
N TRP A 129 -24.99 3.34 3.53
CA TRP A 129 -26.41 3.20 3.79
C TRP A 129 -26.97 4.48 4.40
N ASN A 130 -27.65 5.26 3.56
CA ASN A 130 -28.28 6.51 3.96
C ASN A 130 -29.65 6.22 4.59
N TYR A 131 -29.69 6.07 5.91
CA TYR A 131 -30.92 5.86 6.64
C TYR A 131 -30.77 6.22 8.13
N ASP A 132 -31.89 6.20 8.85
CA ASP A 132 -31.93 6.40 10.30
C ASP A 132 -31.48 5.12 11.02
N LEU A 133 -30.21 5.11 11.45
CA LEU A 133 -29.54 3.96 12.04
C LEU A 133 -29.08 4.27 13.47
N SER A 134 -29.32 3.31 14.35
CA SER A 134 -28.89 3.40 15.73
C SER A 134 -27.84 2.34 16.04
N SER A 135 -26.88 2.72 16.88
CA SER A 135 -25.96 1.79 17.53
C SER A 135 -26.10 1.79 19.05
N THR A 136 -27.25 2.18 19.62
CA THR A 136 -27.44 2.38 21.08
C THR A 136 -27.56 1.11 21.92
N TYR A 137 -27.74 -0.07 21.32
CA TYR A 137 -27.90 -1.33 22.07
C TYR A 137 -26.82 -2.33 21.70
N GLU A 138 -26.87 -2.82 20.47
CA GLU A 138 -25.88 -3.74 19.94
C GLU A 138 -25.04 -3.05 18.84
N GLY A 139 -23.75 -3.41 18.75
CA GLY A 139 -22.88 -2.94 17.69
C GLY A 139 -22.14 -1.63 17.99
N GLY A 140 -21.99 -0.81 16.96
CA GLY A 140 -21.15 0.39 16.94
C GLY A 140 -20.65 0.70 15.52
N VAL A 141 -20.05 1.87 15.37
CA VAL A 141 -19.32 2.24 14.16
C VAL A 141 -17.84 2.25 14.46
N PHE A 142 -17.08 1.50 13.68
CA PHE A 142 -15.68 1.21 13.92
C PHE A 142 -14.85 1.66 12.72
N VAL A 143 -13.73 2.34 12.99
CA VAL A 143 -12.76 2.69 11.96
C VAL A 143 -11.42 2.06 12.27
N GLN A 144 -10.79 1.47 11.26
CA GLN A 144 -9.49 0.85 11.39
C GLN A 144 -8.61 1.10 10.16
N HIS A 145 -7.36 1.50 10.40
CA HIS A 145 -6.33 1.54 9.38
C HIS A 145 -5.67 0.17 9.20
N LYS A 146 -5.46 -0.25 7.94
CA LYS A 146 -4.80 -1.51 7.57
C LYS A 146 -3.76 -1.25 6.48
N SER A 147 -2.56 -1.80 6.65
CA SER A 147 -1.40 -1.51 5.80
C SER A 147 -1.10 -2.51 4.67
N ASN A 148 -1.95 -3.54 4.49
CA ASN A 148 -1.76 -4.53 3.42
C ASN A 148 -3.11 -5.04 2.86
N PRO A 149 -3.58 -4.52 1.71
CA PRO A 149 -3.14 -3.26 1.10
C PRO A 149 -3.48 -2.04 1.99
N GLU A 150 -2.78 -0.91 1.81
CA GLU A 150 -3.05 0.34 2.54
C GLU A 150 -4.49 0.84 2.31
N ARG A 151 -5.30 0.86 3.38
CA ARG A 151 -6.72 1.26 3.36
C ARG A 151 -7.26 1.57 4.75
N VAL A 152 -8.25 2.46 4.83
CA VAL A 152 -9.05 2.69 6.04
C VAL A 152 -10.39 2.00 5.84
N VAL A 153 -10.78 1.17 6.80
CA VAL A 153 -12.06 0.45 6.82
C VAL A 153 -12.96 1.12 7.85
N ILE A 154 -14.17 1.48 7.45
CA ILE A 154 -15.23 1.96 8.33
C ILE A 154 -16.35 0.94 8.31
N GLU A 155 -16.57 0.26 9.42
CA GLU A 155 -17.58 -0.79 9.58
C GLU A 155 -18.71 -0.28 10.48
N TRP A 156 -19.94 -0.37 9.97
CA TRP A 156 -21.15 -0.14 10.75
C TRP A 156 -21.72 -1.49 11.18
N ARG A 157 -22.01 -1.59 12.47
CA ARG A 157 -22.86 -2.61 13.06
C ARG A 157 -24.00 -1.88 13.74
N THR A 158 -25.12 -1.77 13.05
CA THR A 158 -26.23 -0.92 13.47
C THR A 158 -27.58 -1.60 13.27
N GLU A 159 -28.54 -1.18 14.07
CA GLU A 159 -29.95 -1.44 13.83
C GLU A 159 -30.55 -0.25 13.08
N THR A 160 -31.69 -0.42 12.43
CA THR A 160 -32.48 0.76 12.04
C THR A 160 -33.12 1.35 13.30
N TYR A 161 -33.34 2.66 13.35
CA TYR A 161 -33.98 3.31 14.50
C TYR A 161 -35.33 2.66 14.88
N SER A 162 -36.09 2.20 13.89
CA SER A 162 -37.37 1.50 14.06
C SER A 162 -37.27 0.13 14.72
N ASP A 163 -36.13 -0.53 14.61
CA ASP A 163 -35.86 -1.89 15.10
C ASP A 163 -34.89 -1.85 16.31
N GLU A 164 -34.67 -0.65 16.88
CA GLU A 164 -33.68 -0.40 17.91
C GLU A 164 -33.96 -1.24 19.19
N GLY A 165 -32.97 -2.05 19.59
CA GLY A 165 -33.03 -2.92 20.76
C GLY A 165 -33.59 -4.32 20.51
N ASP A 166 -33.90 -4.67 19.26
CA ASP A 166 -34.42 -5.99 18.89
C ASP A 166 -33.32 -7.03 18.59
N GLY A 167 -32.05 -6.62 18.56
CA GLY A 167 -30.89 -7.47 18.25
C GLY A 167 -30.75 -7.78 16.76
N LEU A 168 -31.21 -6.87 15.91
CA LEU A 168 -31.30 -7.01 14.45
C LEU A 168 -30.16 -6.28 13.74
N LEU A 169 -28.92 -6.69 14.02
CA LEU A 169 -27.72 -6.08 13.47
C LEU A 169 -27.59 -6.19 11.95
N ASN A 170 -27.38 -5.03 11.34
CA ASN A 170 -26.98 -4.85 9.96
C ASN A 170 -25.50 -4.52 9.93
N ILE A 171 -24.77 -5.18 9.03
CA ILE A 171 -23.31 -5.13 8.96
C ILE A 171 -22.89 -4.79 7.53
N PHE A 172 -22.22 -3.66 7.39
CA PHE A 172 -21.72 -3.13 6.14
C PHE A 172 -20.50 -2.24 6.38
N GLU A 173 -19.73 -1.96 5.34
CA GLU A 173 -18.54 -1.13 5.46
C GLU A 173 -18.32 -0.22 4.24
N ALA A 174 -17.55 0.83 4.48
CA ALA A 174 -16.86 1.61 3.47
C ALA A 174 -15.35 1.35 3.62
N VAL A 175 -14.68 1.11 2.49
CA VAL A 175 -13.23 0.93 2.43
C VAL A 175 -12.65 2.03 1.57
N ILE A 176 -11.84 2.88 2.17
CA ILE A 176 -11.17 4.01 1.53
C ILE A 176 -9.73 3.59 1.20
N PHE A 177 -9.39 3.59 -0.09
CA PHE A 177 -8.06 3.26 -0.57
C PHE A 177 -7.22 4.51 -0.86
N LEU A 178 -5.90 4.31 -0.84
CA LEU A 178 -4.89 5.33 -1.12
C LEU A 178 -5.14 6.13 -2.43
N GLY A 179 -5.66 5.48 -3.47
CA GLY A 179 -5.86 6.05 -4.80
C GLY A 179 -7.22 6.66 -5.08
N GLY A 180 -7.92 7.13 -4.06
CA GLY A 180 -9.23 7.76 -4.22
C GLY A 180 -10.36 6.77 -4.48
N VAL A 181 -10.04 5.49 -4.66
CA VAL A 181 -11.03 4.41 -4.77
C VAL A 181 -11.74 4.24 -3.44
N VAL A 182 -13.06 4.13 -3.49
CA VAL A 182 -13.90 3.78 -2.35
C VAL A 182 -14.64 2.51 -2.71
N ARG A 183 -14.77 1.57 -1.76
CA ARG A 183 -15.61 0.38 -1.93
C ARG A 183 -16.64 0.32 -0.82
N PHE A 184 -17.89 0.04 -1.17
CA PHE A 184 -18.93 -0.31 -0.20
C PHE A 184 -19.15 -1.81 -0.23
N ASP A 185 -19.08 -2.44 0.93
CA ASP A 185 -19.28 -3.89 1.09
C ASP A 185 -20.43 -4.15 2.05
N TYR A 186 -21.34 -5.03 1.63
CA TYR A 186 -22.58 -5.30 2.36
C TYR A 186 -22.56 -6.73 2.87
N GLN A 187 -22.37 -6.95 4.17
CA GLN A 187 -22.21 -8.29 4.72
C GLN A 187 -23.56 -8.95 5.04
N SER A 188 -24.39 -8.31 5.87
CA SER A 188 -25.66 -8.88 6.30
C SER A 188 -26.65 -7.81 6.74
N PHE A 189 -27.94 -8.05 6.48
CA PHE A 189 -29.02 -7.18 6.92
C PHE A 189 -30.12 -8.03 7.53
N THR A 190 -30.60 -7.62 8.71
CA THR A 190 -31.65 -8.33 9.46
C THR A 190 -32.80 -7.42 9.87
N ALA A 191 -32.75 -6.14 9.50
CA ALA A 191 -33.83 -5.19 9.74
C ALA A 191 -35.18 -5.71 9.21
N VAL A 192 -36.22 -5.52 10.02
CA VAL A 192 -37.61 -5.82 9.69
C VAL A 192 -38.27 -4.64 9.00
N ASN A 193 -37.90 -3.42 9.39
CA ASN A 193 -38.41 -2.17 8.79
C ASN A 193 -37.30 -1.38 8.09
N PRO A 194 -36.64 -1.94 7.05
CA PRO A 194 -35.53 -1.26 6.39
C PRO A 194 -36.01 -0.14 5.47
N GLY A 195 -35.33 1.00 5.53
CA GLY A 195 -35.44 2.06 4.53
C GLY A 195 -34.09 2.37 3.89
N ASP A 196 -34.12 3.17 2.83
CA ASP A 196 -32.93 3.69 2.16
C ASP A 196 -33.32 5.01 1.49
N SER A 197 -32.75 6.11 1.98
CA SER A 197 -33.00 7.48 1.51
C SER A 197 -32.19 7.83 0.25
N GLY A 198 -31.43 6.89 -0.28
CA GLY A 198 -30.59 7.04 -1.46
C GLY A 198 -29.12 6.97 -1.08
N SER A 199 -28.56 5.77 -1.17
CA SER A 199 -27.17 5.47 -0.84
C SER A 199 -26.24 5.64 -2.03
N GLY A 200 -24.98 5.99 -1.79
CA GLY A 200 -24.03 6.35 -2.83
C GLY A 200 -22.99 7.39 -2.38
N ILE A 201 -22.50 8.18 -3.33
CA ILE A 201 -21.54 9.26 -3.08
C ILE A 201 -22.04 10.59 -3.66
N SER A 202 -21.67 11.72 -3.06
CA SER A 202 -22.02 13.05 -3.58
C SER A 202 -20.95 14.10 -3.30
N LYS A 203 -20.80 15.02 -4.26
CA LYS A 203 -19.97 16.24 -4.15
C LYS A 203 -20.73 17.42 -3.51
N ASP A 204 -22.01 17.25 -3.19
CA ASP A 204 -22.87 18.30 -2.60
C ASP A 204 -23.06 19.55 -3.46
N ASP A 205 -22.88 19.46 -4.78
CA ASP A 205 -23.13 20.56 -5.73
C ASP A 205 -24.32 20.30 -6.68
N GLY A 206 -25.04 19.20 -6.44
CA GLY A 206 -26.15 18.71 -7.25
C GLY A 206 -25.77 18.24 -8.67
N SER A 207 -24.48 18.31 -9.02
CA SER A 207 -23.97 18.00 -10.37
C SER A 207 -23.16 16.72 -10.42
N TYR A 208 -22.47 16.38 -9.32
CA TYR A 208 -21.67 15.16 -9.22
C TYR A 208 -22.14 14.30 -8.05
N TYR A 209 -22.86 13.23 -8.37
CA TYR A 209 -23.27 12.20 -7.42
C TYR A 209 -23.47 10.87 -8.14
N LEU A 210 -23.25 9.77 -7.42
CA LEU A 210 -23.51 8.42 -7.90
C LEU A 210 -24.32 7.66 -6.86
N SER A 211 -25.53 7.25 -7.23
CA SER A 211 -26.41 6.49 -6.35
C SER A 211 -26.24 4.98 -6.58
N SER A 212 -25.79 4.24 -5.56
CA SER A 212 -25.83 2.78 -5.55
C SER A 212 -27.26 2.29 -5.64
N THR A 213 -28.16 2.89 -4.84
CA THR A 213 -29.58 2.51 -4.76
C THR A 213 -30.28 2.57 -6.12
N THR A 214 -30.01 3.62 -6.89
CA THR A 214 -30.62 3.81 -8.22
C THR A 214 -30.11 2.77 -9.24
N ASN A 215 -28.86 2.33 -9.11
CA ASN A 215 -28.22 1.45 -10.09
C ASN A 215 -28.37 -0.05 -9.76
N TYR A 216 -28.40 -0.42 -8.48
CA TYR A 216 -28.34 -1.82 -8.04
C TYR A 216 -29.48 -2.22 -7.08
N GLY A 217 -30.27 -1.26 -6.59
CA GLY A 217 -31.33 -1.49 -5.60
C GLY A 217 -30.92 -1.08 -4.19
N ASN A 218 -31.89 -1.08 -3.27
CA ASN A 218 -31.72 -0.56 -1.91
C ASN A 218 -30.57 -1.26 -1.17
N SER A 219 -29.79 -0.51 -0.39
CA SER A 219 -28.57 -1.01 0.27
C SER A 219 -28.78 -2.29 1.09
N TYR A 220 -29.88 -2.38 1.83
CA TYR A 220 -30.22 -3.55 2.64
C TYR A 220 -30.56 -4.82 1.84
N SER A 221 -30.78 -4.69 0.52
CA SER A 221 -30.96 -5.84 -0.38
C SER A 221 -29.66 -6.31 -1.03
N LEU A 222 -28.55 -5.59 -0.82
CA LEU A 222 -27.26 -5.84 -1.46
C LEU A 222 -26.34 -6.75 -0.65
N ALA A 223 -26.86 -7.44 0.37
CA ALA A 223 -26.09 -8.37 1.19
C ALA A 223 -25.33 -9.40 0.32
N GLY A 224 -24.02 -9.54 0.56
CA GLY A 224 -23.11 -10.38 -0.21
C GLY A 224 -22.46 -9.70 -1.43
N HIS A 225 -22.78 -8.43 -1.71
CA HIS A 225 -22.26 -7.69 -2.86
C HIS A 225 -21.33 -6.54 -2.44
N SER A 226 -20.48 -6.13 -3.38
CA SER A 226 -19.47 -5.09 -3.20
C SER A 226 -19.44 -4.14 -4.38
N PHE A 227 -19.30 -2.85 -4.11
CA PHE A 227 -19.43 -1.79 -5.12
C PHE A 227 -18.26 -0.82 -5.03
N SER A 228 -17.51 -0.68 -6.11
CA SER A 228 -16.36 0.21 -6.21
C SER A 228 -16.75 1.52 -6.88
N PHE A 229 -16.35 2.63 -6.27
CA PHE A 229 -16.31 3.96 -6.83
C PHE A 229 -14.87 4.29 -7.18
N THR A 230 -14.56 4.26 -8.46
CA THR A 230 -13.22 4.46 -8.97
C THR A 230 -13.12 5.85 -9.60
N PRO A 231 -12.16 6.70 -9.19
CA PRO A 231 -11.96 8.00 -9.84
C PRO A 231 -11.72 7.85 -11.34
N SER A 232 -12.40 8.66 -12.16
CA SER A 232 -12.23 8.70 -13.63
C SER A 232 -11.19 9.73 -14.11
N GLY A 233 -10.53 10.45 -13.18
CA GLY A 233 -9.48 11.43 -13.45
C GLY A 233 -8.05 10.85 -13.51
N PRO A 234 -7.02 11.71 -13.68
CA PRO A 234 -5.63 11.26 -13.55
C PRO A 234 -5.40 10.65 -12.16
N SER A 235 -4.55 9.62 -12.10
CA SER A 235 -4.23 8.90 -10.85
C SER A 235 -3.93 9.88 -9.72
N THR A 236 -4.61 9.71 -8.59
CA THR A 236 -4.35 10.50 -7.38
C THR A 236 -3.18 9.94 -6.57
N THR A 237 -2.53 8.90 -7.07
CA THR A 237 -1.26 8.36 -6.55
C THR A 237 -0.17 8.48 -7.59
N ALA A 238 1.07 8.52 -7.10
CA ALA A 238 2.27 8.37 -7.90
C ALA A 238 3.23 7.36 -7.26
N PRO A 239 3.91 6.53 -8.07
CA PRO A 239 4.95 5.63 -7.60
C PRO A 239 6.17 6.43 -7.10
N LEU A 240 6.59 6.13 -5.88
CA LEU A 240 7.93 6.41 -5.38
C LEU A 240 8.79 5.17 -5.61
N SER A 241 9.71 5.26 -6.54
CA SER A 241 10.72 4.23 -6.77
C SER A 241 11.99 4.58 -6.02
N VAL A 242 12.56 3.60 -5.33
CA VAL A 242 13.84 3.73 -4.64
C VAL A 242 14.82 2.75 -5.25
N ASP A 243 15.93 3.27 -5.78
CA ASP A 243 17.05 2.47 -6.25
C ASP A 243 18.13 2.38 -5.16
N ILE A 244 18.58 1.17 -4.85
CA ILE A 244 19.69 0.93 -3.95
C ILE A 244 20.96 0.71 -4.79
N ASN A 245 21.93 1.61 -4.67
CA ASN A 245 23.14 1.67 -5.49
C ASN A 245 24.43 1.63 -4.66
N GLY A 246 25.55 1.44 -5.34
CA GLY A 246 26.90 1.49 -4.77
C GLY A 246 27.52 0.12 -4.54
N THR A 247 28.66 0.09 -3.86
CA THR A 247 29.41 -1.16 -3.58
C THR A 247 29.03 -1.81 -2.26
N GLY A 248 28.36 -1.05 -1.39
CA GLY A 248 27.87 -1.50 -0.09
C GLY A 248 26.44 -2.01 -0.17
N THR A 249 25.92 -2.39 0.98
CA THR A 249 24.53 -2.83 1.14
C THR A 249 23.84 -2.03 2.23
N GLY A 250 22.53 -1.97 2.17
CA GLY A 250 21.70 -1.24 3.09
C GLY A 250 20.22 -1.42 2.77
N SER A 251 19.40 -0.78 3.57
CA SER A 251 17.97 -0.69 3.35
C SER A 251 17.47 0.74 3.43
N VAL A 252 16.34 1.00 2.78
CA VAL A 252 15.60 2.25 2.90
C VAL A 252 14.18 1.93 3.36
N THR A 253 13.70 2.65 4.37
CA THR A 253 12.31 2.57 4.85
C THR A 253 11.63 3.94 4.76
N THR A 254 10.31 3.99 4.71
CA THR A 254 9.55 5.26 4.70
C THR A 254 8.85 5.56 6.02
N THR A 255 8.62 6.85 6.27
CA THR A 255 7.56 7.38 7.13
C THR A 255 6.62 8.25 6.28
N PRO A 256 5.29 8.00 6.25
CA PRO A 256 4.59 6.87 6.86
C PRO A 256 5.13 5.50 6.40
N VAL A 257 4.94 4.48 7.24
CA VAL A 257 5.42 3.13 6.94
C VAL A 257 4.70 2.60 5.70
N GLY A 258 5.43 1.99 4.78
CA GLY A 258 4.83 1.41 3.57
C GLY A 258 5.87 0.82 2.65
N LEU A 259 6.97 1.54 2.41
CA LEU A 259 8.08 1.08 1.60
C LEU A 259 9.24 0.62 2.50
N ALA A 260 9.75 -0.60 2.29
CA ALA A 260 10.92 -1.14 2.99
C ALA A 260 11.76 -1.99 2.02
N CYS A 261 12.93 -1.49 1.65
CA CYS A 261 13.67 -2.00 0.50
C CYS A 261 15.14 -2.21 0.80
N ASN A 262 15.64 -3.40 0.47
CA ASN A 262 17.07 -3.74 0.45
C ASN A 262 17.61 -3.95 -0.99
N ALA A 263 16.75 -3.74 -1.98
CA ALA A 263 17.02 -3.72 -3.42
C ALA A 263 16.07 -2.70 -4.07
N SER A 264 16.25 -2.41 -5.36
CA SER A 264 15.34 -1.49 -6.06
C SER A 264 13.88 -1.93 -5.95
N CYS A 265 13.00 -0.99 -5.63
CA CYS A 265 11.61 -1.24 -5.31
C CYS A 265 10.73 -0.02 -5.63
N SER A 266 9.41 -0.18 -5.59
CA SER A 266 8.47 0.91 -5.80
C SER A 266 7.19 0.71 -5.00
N LEU A 267 6.59 1.80 -4.53
CA LEU A 267 5.26 1.83 -3.92
C LEU A 267 4.54 3.12 -4.34
N ASP A 268 3.25 3.02 -4.61
CA ASP A 268 2.41 4.18 -4.87
C ASP A 268 2.10 4.92 -3.56
N PHE A 269 2.29 6.24 -3.55
CA PHE A 269 1.79 7.12 -2.49
C PHE A 269 0.81 8.15 -3.09
N PRO A 270 -0.13 8.69 -2.30
CA PRO A 270 -1.04 9.71 -2.78
C PRO A 270 -0.27 11.00 -3.07
N LEU A 271 -0.70 11.71 -4.10
CA LEU A 271 -0.14 13.01 -4.44
C LEU A 271 -0.26 13.99 -3.26
N GLY A 272 0.70 14.89 -3.10
CA GLY A 272 0.75 15.83 -1.98
C GLY A 272 1.16 15.24 -0.63
N THR A 273 1.37 13.92 -0.53
CA THR A 273 1.79 13.27 0.71
C THR A 273 3.27 13.55 1.00
N PRO A 274 3.62 14.06 2.18
CA PRO A 274 5.00 14.10 2.63
C PRO A 274 5.47 12.69 2.98
N VAL A 275 6.55 12.25 2.35
CA VAL A 275 7.22 10.96 2.60
C VAL A 275 8.64 11.25 3.06
N THR A 276 9.05 10.64 4.16
CA THR A 276 10.43 10.65 4.64
C THR A 276 11.09 9.31 4.37
N LEU A 277 12.24 9.30 3.70
CA LEU A 277 13.06 8.13 3.44
C LEU A 277 14.20 8.06 4.46
N HIS A 278 14.30 6.91 5.13
CA HIS A 278 15.27 6.61 6.17
C HIS A 278 16.29 5.58 5.65
N PRO A 279 17.57 5.95 5.49
CA PRO A 279 18.60 5.01 5.06
C PRO A 279 19.19 4.26 6.26
N SER A 280 19.42 2.96 6.12
CA SER A 280 20.12 2.15 7.12
C SER A 280 21.19 1.31 6.43
N ALA A 281 22.46 1.59 6.71
CA ALA A 281 23.55 0.82 6.15
C ALA A 281 23.64 -0.55 6.82
N SER A 282 23.91 -1.59 6.03
CA SER A 282 24.24 -2.91 6.58
C SER A 282 25.67 -2.93 7.12
N GLN A 283 26.00 -3.99 7.86
CA GLN A 283 27.34 -4.19 8.42
C GLN A 283 28.44 -3.97 7.37
N TYR A 284 29.53 -3.33 7.78
CA TYR A 284 30.68 -3.00 6.91
C TYR A 284 30.39 -1.98 5.80
N SER A 285 29.17 -1.46 5.70
CA SER A 285 28.79 -0.46 4.70
C SER A 285 28.49 0.88 5.37
N SER A 286 28.56 1.95 4.59
CA SER A 286 28.14 3.29 4.99
C SER A 286 27.17 3.87 3.98
N PHE A 287 26.13 4.55 4.45
CA PHE A 287 25.30 5.37 3.58
C PHE A 287 26.10 6.60 3.12
N THR A 288 26.21 6.80 1.80
CA THR A 288 27.02 7.87 1.20
C THR A 288 26.19 8.94 0.49
N GLY A 289 24.87 8.75 0.42
CA GLY A 289 23.94 9.83 0.15
C GLY A 289 22.84 9.51 -0.85
N TRP A 290 21.94 10.49 -0.96
CA TRP A 290 20.81 10.46 -1.87
C TRP A 290 21.10 11.13 -3.22
N ASN A 291 20.35 10.74 -4.24
CA ASN A 291 20.25 11.45 -5.51
C ASN A 291 18.84 11.28 -6.11
N GLY A 292 18.36 12.26 -6.87
CA GLY A 292 17.04 12.21 -7.51
C GLY A 292 15.89 12.57 -6.57
N GLY A 293 14.70 12.82 -7.13
CA GLY A 293 13.47 13.13 -6.38
C GLY A 293 13.54 14.32 -5.42
N GLY A 294 14.53 15.22 -5.59
CA GLY A 294 14.80 16.32 -4.66
C GLY A 294 15.66 15.94 -3.44
N CYS A 295 16.03 14.67 -3.30
CA CYS A 295 16.88 14.17 -2.22
C CYS A 295 18.37 14.39 -2.51
N SER A 296 19.10 14.85 -1.49
CA SER A 296 20.56 14.93 -1.49
C SER A 296 21.09 14.92 -0.05
N GLY A 297 22.40 14.74 0.13
CA GLY A 297 23.01 14.70 1.46
C GLY A 297 22.93 13.33 2.13
N LEU A 298 23.19 13.29 3.44
CA LEU A 298 23.34 12.06 4.24
C LEU A 298 22.21 11.84 5.25
N ASP A 299 21.42 12.87 5.54
CA ASP A 299 20.29 12.80 6.47
C ASP A 299 19.08 12.12 5.82
N ASP A 300 18.00 11.92 6.58
CA ASP A 300 16.72 11.47 6.04
C ASP A 300 16.25 12.38 4.90
N CYS A 301 15.71 11.80 3.82
CA CYS A 301 15.15 12.60 2.73
C CYS A 301 13.66 12.81 2.92
N VAL A 302 13.25 14.07 3.07
CA VAL A 302 11.83 14.46 3.06
C VAL A 302 11.43 14.95 1.68
N LEU A 303 10.40 14.37 1.09
CA LEU A 303 9.86 14.75 -0.22
C LEU A 303 8.34 14.75 -0.20
N THR A 304 7.73 15.53 -1.09
CA THR A 304 6.28 15.52 -1.32
C THR A 304 6.03 15.03 -2.73
N LEU A 305 5.33 13.91 -2.87
CA LEU A 305 5.07 13.34 -4.20
C LEU A 305 4.03 14.15 -4.95
N THR A 306 4.43 14.78 -6.05
CA THR A 306 3.50 15.48 -6.97
C THR A 306 3.43 14.81 -8.34
N ALA A 307 4.30 13.82 -8.58
CA ALA A 307 4.34 12.96 -9.76
C ALA A 307 5.20 11.73 -9.45
N ASN A 308 5.27 10.79 -10.40
CA ASN A 308 6.16 9.62 -10.34
C ASN A 308 7.59 10.07 -10.03
N THR A 309 8.18 9.53 -8.97
CA THR A 309 9.46 9.99 -8.44
C THR A 309 10.43 8.83 -8.29
N LEU A 310 11.67 9.03 -8.71
CA LEU A 310 12.77 8.11 -8.50
C LEU A 310 13.81 8.74 -7.58
N VAL A 311 14.15 8.03 -6.50
CA VAL A 311 15.21 8.37 -5.58
C VAL A 311 16.25 7.25 -5.57
N SER A 312 17.52 7.59 -5.61
CA SER A 312 18.62 6.64 -5.46
C SER A 312 19.29 6.82 -4.10
N ALA A 313 19.42 5.73 -3.35
CA ALA A 313 20.20 5.63 -2.13
C ALA A 313 21.54 4.96 -2.44
N THR A 314 22.67 5.61 -2.12
CA THR A 314 23.99 5.00 -2.36
C THR A 314 24.60 4.51 -1.06
N PHE A 315 24.98 3.24 -1.03
CA PHE A 315 25.75 2.62 0.05
C PHE A 315 27.13 2.20 -0.46
N THR A 316 28.16 2.45 0.32
CA THR A 316 29.55 2.11 -0.02
C THR A 316 30.10 1.12 0.99
N PHE A 317 30.69 0.02 0.49
CA PHE A 317 31.38 -0.95 1.35
C PHE A 317 32.69 -0.32 1.83
N ASN A 318 32.91 -0.31 3.15
CA ASN A 318 34.07 0.33 3.77
C ASN A 318 35.32 -0.56 3.71
N ALA A 319 35.74 -0.93 2.49
CA ALA A 319 36.89 -1.79 2.27
C ALA A 319 38.14 -1.25 2.98
N ALA A 320 38.33 0.08 2.99
CA ALA A 320 39.50 0.76 3.56
C ALA A 320 39.77 0.38 5.03
N ASN A 321 38.72 0.03 5.78
CA ASN A 321 38.83 -0.31 7.19
C ASN A 321 38.76 -1.81 7.47
N SER A 322 38.85 -2.66 6.44
CA SER A 322 38.54 -4.09 6.55
C SER A 322 39.61 -4.93 7.24
N VAL A 323 40.85 -4.47 7.30
CA VAL A 323 41.93 -5.18 8.02
C VAL A 323 42.57 -4.26 9.05
N LYS A 324 42.77 -4.78 10.27
CA LYS A 324 43.47 -4.09 11.37
C LYS A 324 44.64 -4.94 11.86
N ILE A 325 45.77 -4.32 12.13
CA ILE A 325 46.90 -4.99 12.79
C ILE A 325 46.93 -4.52 14.26
N ASP A 326 46.87 -5.45 15.21
CA ASP A 326 46.90 -5.10 16.63
C ASP A 326 48.23 -4.41 16.99
N GLY A 327 48.12 -3.30 17.70
CA GLY A 327 49.28 -2.47 18.09
C GLY A 327 49.83 -1.57 16.99
N VAL A 328 49.25 -1.58 15.78
CA VAL A 328 49.61 -0.66 14.69
C VAL A 328 48.47 0.33 14.44
N THR A 329 48.81 1.60 14.28
CA THR A 329 47.83 2.66 13.98
C THR A 329 47.40 2.61 12.53
N GLY A 330 46.09 2.58 12.29
CA GLY A 330 45.49 2.63 10.95
C GLY A 330 44.76 1.34 10.57
N TYR A 331 44.20 1.34 9.37
CA TYR A 331 43.52 0.21 8.77
C TYR A 331 44.01 0.00 7.34
N TYR A 332 43.72 -1.17 6.79
CA TYR A 332 44.16 -1.55 5.47
C TYR A 332 42.99 -2.03 4.62
N PRO A 333 42.97 -1.67 3.32
CA PRO A 333 41.94 -2.11 2.40
C PRO A 333 42.06 -3.57 1.96
N THR A 334 43.22 -4.19 2.18
CA THR A 334 43.56 -5.53 1.68
C THR A 334 44.37 -6.31 2.72
N LEU A 335 44.25 -7.64 2.70
CA LEU A 335 45.09 -8.53 3.50
C LEU A 335 46.55 -8.39 3.09
N GLN A 336 46.85 -8.34 1.79
CA GLN A 336 48.22 -8.21 1.32
C GLN A 336 48.87 -6.91 1.80
N GLY A 337 48.16 -5.78 1.70
CA GLY A 337 48.69 -4.48 2.13
C GLY A 337 49.00 -4.43 3.63
N ALA A 338 48.14 -5.04 4.45
CA ALA A 338 48.42 -5.21 5.87
C ALA A 338 49.61 -6.15 6.12
N TYR A 339 49.68 -7.27 5.42
CA TYR A 339 50.77 -8.23 5.56
C TYR A 339 52.13 -7.61 5.20
N ASP A 340 52.21 -6.78 4.17
CA ASP A 340 53.47 -6.18 3.70
C ASP A 340 54.14 -5.29 4.76
N VAL A 341 53.36 -4.70 5.66
CA VAL A 341 53.85 -3.82 6.73
C VAL A 341 53.79 -4.46 8.12
N ALA A 342 53.22 -5.66 8.25
CA ALA A 342 53.08 -6.33 9.53
C ALA A 342 54.45 -6.58 10.19
N PRO A 343 54.61 -6.25 11.50
CA PRO A 343 55.80 -6.66 12.25
C PRO A 343 55.82 -8.18 12.50
N ASP A 344 56.96 -8.71 12.88
CA ASP A 344 57.06 -10.10 13.33
C ASP A 344 56.22 -10.32 14.60
N GLY A 345 55.42 -11.38 14.61
CA GLY A 345 54.46 -11.70 15.67
C GLY A 345 53.12 -10.95 15.58
N ALA A 346 52.85 -10.21 14.50
CA ALA A 346 51.63 -9.41 14.37
C ALA A 346 50.34 -10.24 14.38
N VAL A 347 49.29 -9.71 14.99
CA VAL A 347 47.92 -10.22 14.89
C VAL A 347 47.12 -9.32 13.95
N MET A 348 46.74 -9.86 12.80
CA MET A 348 45.91 -9.20 11.79
C MET A 348 44.46 -9.62 11.99
N LYS A 349 43.63 -8.70 12.44
CA LYS A 349 42.19 -8.88 12.61
C LYS A 349 41.47 -8.56 11.30
N LEU A 350 40.59 -9.47 10.88
CA LEU A 350 39.87 -9.39 9.60
C LEU A 350 38.36 -9.40 9.87
N TRP A 351 37.63 -8.55 9.15
CA TRP A 351 36.17 -8.57 9.18
C TRP A 351 35.59 -9.91 8.74
N ALA A 352 34.41 -10.26 9.24
CA ALA A 352 33.64 -11.44 8.82
C ALA A 352 32.99 -11.20 7.44
N THR A 353 33.83 -11.08 6.41
CA THR A 353 33.44 -10.76 5.04
C THR A 353 34.28 -11.56 4.02
N ASP A 354 33.95 -11.39 2.75
CA ASP A 354 34.64 -12.00 1.62
C ASP A 354 35.74 -11.05 1.09
N TYR A 355 36.99 -11.52 1.08
CA TYR A 355 38.13 -10.84 0.47
C TYR A 355 38.41 -11.45 -0.89
N SER A 356 38.16 -10.67 -1.95
CA SER A 356 38.40 -11.05 -3.35
C SER A 356 39.85 -10.77 -3.77
N GLU A 357 40.81 -11.35 -3.05
CA GLU A 357 42.25 -11.21 -3.30
C GLU A 357 43.00 -12.52 -3.03
N SER A 358 44.27 -12.58 -3.41
CA SER A 358 45.21 -13.62 -2.97
C SER A 358 46.20 -13.03 -1.98
N LEU A 359 46.61 -13.82 -0.98
CA LEU A 359 47.59 -13.44 0.03
C LEU A 359 48.88 -14.23 -0.18
N ASN A 360 49.99 -13.53 -0.43
CA ASN A 360 51.33 -14.09 -0.56
C ASN A 360 52.19 -13.75 0.66
N CYS A 361 52.42 -14.75 1.49
CA CYS A 361 53.27 -14.67 2.67
C CYS A 361 54.70 -15.09 2.33
N ALA A 362 55.52 -14.11 1.91
CA ALA A 362 56.89 -14.31 1.46
C ALA A 362 57.96 -13.70 2.38
N ARG A 363 57.56 -13.09 3.50
CA ARG A 363 58.47 -12.47 4.48
C ARG A 363 58.80 -13.47 5.58
N PRO A 364 60.04 -13.50 6.11
CA PRO A 364 60.44 -14.40 7.20
C PRO A 364 59.92 -13.92 8.56
N ILE A 365 58.60 -13.79 8.70
CA ILE A 365 57.92 -13.34 9.92
C ILE A 365 56.81 -14.32 10.31
N THR A 366 56.41 -14.28 11.57
CA THR A 366 55.20 -14.92 12.08
C THR A 366 54.05 -13.93 12.06
N VAL A 367 52.90 -14.30 11.49
CA VAL A 367 51.67 -13.51 11.56
C VAL A 367 50.48 -14.39 11.96
N THR A 368 49.55 -13.83 12.73
CA THR A 368 48.27 -14.46 13.03
C THR A 368 47.16 -13.77 12.25
N LEU A 369 46.50 -14.48 11.34
CA LEU A 369 45.28 -14.05 10.70
C LEU A 369 44.09 -14.45 11.58
N GLN A 370 43.42 -13.47 12.16
CA GLN A 370 42.29 -13.66 13.05
C GLN A 370 41.03 -13.09 12.40
N GLY A 371 40.27 -13.96 11.75
CA GLY A 371 39.05 -13.61 11.03
C GLY A 371 37.79 -13.57 11.89
N GLY A 372 36.69 -13.14 11.26
CA GLY A 372 35.36 -13.22 11.85
C GLY A 372 34.94 -12.01 12.68
N TYR A 373 35.65 -10.89 12.60
CA TYR A 373 35.34 -9.69 13.38
C TYR A 373 34.15 -8.88 12.83
N ASP A 374 33.41 -8.26 13.72
CA ASP A 374 32.49 -7.16 13.35
C ASP A 374 33.25 -5.90 12.90
N GLU A 375 32.50 -4.90 12.44
CA GLU A 375 33.04 -3.66 11.86
C GLU A 375 33.94 -2.87 12.84
N ASN A 376 33.74 -3.05 14.14
CA ASN A 376 34.46 -2.36 15.21
C ASN A 376 35.61 -3.19 15.80
N TYR A 377 35.80 -4.43 15.34
CA TYR A 377 36.79 -5.38 15.85
C TYR A 377 36.62 -5.71 17.33
N THR A 378 35.40 -5.69 17.85
CA THR A 378 35.09 -5.95 19.27
C THR A 378 34.59 -7.37 19.49
N THR A 379 33.82 -7.93 18.55
CA THR A 379 33.28 -9.29 18.64
C THR A 379 33.70 -10.16 17.46
N GLN A 380 33.82 -11.47 17.71
CA GLN A 380 34.03 -12.47 16.66
C GLN A 380 32.79 -13.36 16.57
N SER A 381 31.98 -13.17 15.53
CA SER A 381 30.68 -13.84 15.39
C SER A 381 30.52 -14.58 14.05
N GLY A 382 31.47 -14.43 13.13
CA GLY A 382 31.44 -15.06 11.81
C GLY A 382 32.78 -15.66 11.38
N MET A 383 32.88 -15.93 10.08
CA MET A 383 34.11 -16.39 9.42
C MET A 383 34.52 -15.37 8.38
N THR A 384 35.82 -15.11 8.28
CA THR A 384 36.38 -14.42 7.11
C THR A 384 36.57 -15.42 5.98
N VAL A 385 36.33 -15.00 4.73
CA VAL A 385 36.58 -15.84 3.55
C VAL A 385 37.60 -15.16 2.64
N LEU A 386 38.69 -15.85 2.31
CA LEU A 386 39.61 -15.45 1.25
C LEU A 386 39.26 -16.24 -0.02
N LYS A 387 38.90 -15.55 -1.10
CA LYS A 387 38.49 -16.16 -2.38
C LYS A 387 39.67 -16.48 -3.32
N GLY A 388 40.84 -15.90 -3.05
CA GLY A 388 42.05 -16.21 -3.80
C GLY A 388 42.97 -17.17 -3.05
N ALA A 389 44.17 -17.36 -3.59
CA ALA A 389 45.13 -18.28 -3.01
C ALA A 389 45.77 -17.69 -1.74
N LEU A 390 45.91 -18.52 -0.70
CA LEU A 390 46.83 -18.28 0.40
C LEU A 390 48.14 -19.01 0.11
N THR A 391 49.20 -18.28 -0.24
CA THR A 391 50.52 -18.83 -0.54
C THR A 391 51.49 -18.51 0.59
N ILE A 392 52.12 -19.53 1.17
CA ILE A 392 53.12 -19.37 2.22
C ILE A 392 54.45 -19.85 1.67
N SER A 393 55.36 -18.92 1.41
CA SER A 393 56.68 -19.21 0.85
C SER A 393 57.83 -18.93 1.82
N ASN A 394 57.59 -18.13 2.87
CA ASN A 394 58.55 -17.87 3.94
C ASN A 394 57.81 -17.46 5.23
N GLY A 395 58.41 -17.73 6.40
CA GLY A 395 57.81 -17.42 7.70
C GLY A 395 56.72 -18.40 8.16
N ILE A 396 55.87 -17.95 9.08
CA ILE A 396 54.79 -18.75 9.69
C ILE A 396 53.48 -17.95 9.63
N VAL A 397 52.40 -18.60 9.19
CA VAL A 397 51.05 -18.03 9.22
C VAL A 397 50.19 -18.88 10.14
N ILE A 398 49.70 -18.27 11.22
CA ILE A 398 48.72 -18.85 12.13
C ILE A 398 47.35 -18.35 11.69
N VAL A 399 46.37 -19.25 11.56
CA VAL A 399 45.05 -18.91 11.03
C VAL A 399 43.96 -19.30 12.01
N ASN A 400 43.08 -18.36 12.34
CA ASN A 400 41.89 -18.57 13.14
C ASN A 400 40.70 -17.84 12.50
N GLY A 401 39.54 -18.50 12.35
CA GLY A 401 38.34 -17.85 11.82
C GLY A 401 38.38 -17.49 10.33
N LEU A 402 39.24 -18.14 9.53
CA LEU A 402 39.39 -17.90 8.09
C LEU A 402 39.07 -19.17 7.29
N SER A 403 38.30 -19.01 6.22
CA SER A 403 38.09 -20.01 5.17
C SER A 403 38.79 -19.56 3.90
N VAL A 404 39.57 -20.45 3.28
CA VAL A 404 40.13 -20.23 1.93
C VAL A 404 39.31 -21.09 0.97
N ARG A 405 38.73 -20.52 -0.08
CA ARG A 405 37.84 -21.23 -1.00
C ARG A 405 38.05 -20.83 -2.44
#